data_AF-A0A8X6VWM0-F1
#
_entry.id   AF-A0A8X6VWM0-F1
#
_cell.length_a   1.000
_cell.length_b   1.000
_cell.length_c   1.000
_cell.angle_alpha   90.00
_cell.angle_beta   90.00
_cell.angle_gamma   90.00
#
_symmetry.space_group_name_H-M   'P 1'
#
loop_
_entity.id
_entity.type
_entity.pdbx_description
1 polymer ?
#
loop_
_entity_poly.entity_id
_entity_poly.type
_entity_poly.pdbx_seq_one_letter_code
_entity_poly.pdbx_strand_id
1 'polypeptide(L)' 'MGAEFLFMDDRARTHRANIVDECLQSEDITRMDWPAYSPDLNQIEHVWDILGRRIAARQLSTGTSEGIA' A
#
# COMPACT_ATOMS: atom_id res chain seq x y z
N MET A 1 -25.82 7.89 -9.16
CA MET A 1 -25.07 6.65 -9.45
C MET A 1 -23.81 6.72 -8.63
N GLY A 2 -23.70 5.90 -7.58
CA GLY A 2 -22.52 5.85 -6.73
C GLY A 2 -21.33 5.30 -7.53
N ALA A 3 -20.13 5.75 -7.23
CA ALA A 3 -18.93 5.23 -7.87
C ALA A 3 -18.84 3.71 -7.63
N GLU A 4 -18.64 2.96 -8.72
CA GLU A 4 -18.34 1.54 -8.68
C GLU A 4 -17.11 1.32 -7.78
N PHE A 5 -17.24 0.46 -6.77
CA PHE A 5 -16.15 0.15 -5.86
C PHE A 5 -15.21 -0.84 -6.52
N LEU A 6 -13.94 -0.45 -6.67
CA LEU A 6 -12.92 -1.28 -7.28
C LEU A 6 -11.80 -1.55 -6.27
N PHE A 7 -11.56 -2.82 -5.98
CA PHE A 7 -10.53 -3.24 -5.03
C PHE A 7 -9.15 -3.19 -5.69
N MET A 8 -8.20 -2.50 -5.04
CA MET A 8 -6.81 -2.39 -5.50
C MET A 8 -5.89 -3.17 -4.55
N ASP A 9 -5.00 -3.98 -5.12
CA ASP A 9 -3.95 -4.71 -4.41
C ASP A 9 -2.57 -4.54 -5.09
N ASP A 10 -1.51 -4.98 -4.41
CA ASP A 10 -0.12 -4.93 -4.86
C ASP A 10 0.30 -6.11 -5.75
N ARG A 11 -0.64 -6.99 -6.11
CA ARG A 11 -0.42 -8.25 -6.84
C ARG A 11 0.60 -9.19 -6.21
N ALA A 12 0.84 -9.11 -4.89
CA ALA A 12 1.62 -10.12 -4.19
C ALA A 12 1.08 -11.52 -4.48
N ARG A 13 1.96 -12.53 -4.51
CA ARG A 13 1.59 -13.91 -4.85
C ARG A 13 0.44 -14.45 -3.99
N THR A 14 0.40 -14.08 -2.71
CA THR A 14 -0.69 -14.41 -1.79
C THR A 14 -2.04 -13.83 -2.21
N HIS A 15 -2.08 -12.62 -2.77
CA HIS A 15 -3.32 -11.99 -3.26
C HIS A 15 -3.81 -12.60 -4.59
N ARG A 16 -2.99 -13.43 -5.24
CA ARG A 16 -3.32 -14.11 -6.50
C ARG A 16 -3.63 -15.59 -6.30
N ALA A 17 -3.82 -16.03 -5.06
CA ALA A 17 -4.30 -17.37 -4.77
C ALA A 17 -5.80 -17.50 -5.11
N ASN A 18 -6.21 -18.66 -5.62
CA ASN A 18 -7.61 -18.90 -6.02
C ASN A 18 -8.61 -18.61 -4.90
N ILE A 19 -8.27 -18.96 -3.65
CA ILE A 19 -9.13 -18.71 -2.48
C ILE A 19 -9.43 -17.21 -2.28
N VAL A 20 -8.49 -16.33 -2.65
CA VAL A 20 -8.70 -14.89 -2.59
C VAL A 20 -9.64 -14.44 -3.69
N ASP A 21 -9.46 -14.94 -4.91
CA ASP A 21 -10.34 -14.63 -6.04
C ASP A 21 -11.78 -15.11 -5.80
N GLU A 22 -11.97 -16.32 -5.25
CA GLU A 22 -13.28 -16.85 -4.85
C GLU A 22 -13.96 -15.98 -3.78
N CYS A 23 -13.20 -15.51 -2.78
CA CYS A 23 -13.70 -14.62 -1.74
C CYS A 23 -14.15 -13.26 -2.30
N LEU A 24 -13.36 -12.65 -3.19
CA LEU A 24 -13.71 -11.39 -3.83
C LEU A 24 -14.98 -11.54 -4.69
N GLN A 25 -15.11 -12.66 -5.41
CA GLN A 25 -16.30 -12.96 -6.19
C GLN A 25 -17.54 -13.19 -5.32
N SER A 26 -17.42 -13.86 -4.17
CA SER A 26 -18.56 -14.08 -3.28
C SER A 26 -19.12 -12.80 -2.65
N GLU A 27 -18.27 -11.78 -2.52
CA GLU A 27 -18.62 -10.47 -1.98
C GLU A 27 -19.03 -9.45 -3.06
N ASP A 28 -19.12 -9.87 -4.32
CA ASP A 28 -19.38 -8.98 -5.48
C ASP A 28 -18.36 -7.84 -5.59
N ILE A 29 -17.12 -8.10 -5.20
CA ILE A 29 -16.01 -7.15 -5.23
C ILE A 29 -15.23 -7.34 -6.52
N THR A 30 -15.25 -6.33 -7.39
CA THR A 30 -14.40 -6.30 -8.57
C THR A 30 -12.99 -5.87 -8.20
N ARG A 31 -11.98 -6.68 -8.59
CA ARG A 31 -10.57 -6.32 -8.45
C ARG A 31 -10.09 -5.54 -9.67
N MET A 32 -9.29 -4.50 -9.43
CA MET A 32 -8.65 -3.74 -10.51
C MET A 32 -7.58 -4.55 -11.23
N ASP A 33 -7.68 -4.61 -12.55
CA ASP A 33 -6.61 -5.11 -13.41
C ASP A 33 -5.64 -3.99 -13.78
N TRP A 34 -4.47 -3.99 -13.13
CA TRP A 34 -3.35 -3.14 -13.49
C TRP A 34 -2.38 -3.86 -14.45
N PRO A 35 -1.33 -3.21 -14.98
CA PRO A 35 -0.18 -3.90 -15.57
C PRO A 35 0.74 -4.49 -14.48
N ALA A 36 1.45 -5.58 -14.80
CA ALA A 36 2.43 -6.18 -13.88
C ALA A 36 3.67 -5.29 -13.78
N TYR A 37 4.36 -5.29 -12.63
CA TYR A 37 5.59 -4.51 -12.40
C TYR A 37 5.44 -2.99 -12.48
N SER A 38 4.30 -2.46 -12.01
CA SER A 38 4.06 -1.03 -11.87
C SER A 38 3.98 -0.59 -10.40
N PRO A 39 5.08 -0.68 -9.63
CA PRO A 39 5.10 -0.23 -8.24
C PRO A 39 4.83 1.27 -8.11
N ASP A 40 5.13 2.04 -9.16
CA ASP A 40 4.82 3.47 -9.30
C ASP A 40 3.31 3.75 -9.33
N LEU A 41 2.50 2.78 -9.77
CA LEU A 41 1.04 2.87 -9.79
C LEU A 41 0.38 2.32 -8.53
N ASN A 42 1.13 1.66 -7.65
CA ASN A 42 0.57 1.13 -6.41
C ASN A 42 0.49 2.23 -5.34
N GLN A 43 -0.75 2.67 -5.04
CA GLN A 43 -1.00 3.67 -4.02
C GLN A 43 -0.48 3.25 -2.64
N ILE A 44 -0.44 1.94 -2.35
CA ILE A 44 0.07 1.39 -1.09
C ILE A 44 1.56 1.72 -0.93
N GLU A 45 2.37 1.55 -1.99
CA GLU A 45 3.81 1.88 -1.98
C GLU A 45 4.06 3.36 -1.71
N HIS A 46 3.24 4.24 -2.32
CA HIS A 46 3.35 5.68 -2.10
C HIS A 46 3.07 6.04 -0.63
N VAL A 47 2.02 5.47 -0.04
CA VAL A 47 1.70 5.71 1.38
C VAL A 47 2.81 5.19 2.29
N TRP A 48 3.40 4.02 1.99
CA TRP A 48 4.53 3.49 2.73
C TRP A 48 5.77 4.40 2.66
N ASP A 49 6.08 4.96 1.49
CA ASP A 49 7.19 5.90 1.33
C ASP A 49 6.97 7.18 2.17
N ILE A 50 5.77 7.77 2.13
CA ILE A 50 5.44 8.95 2.96
C ILE A 50 5.59 8.61 4.44
N LEU A 51 5.11 7.44 4.87
CA LEU A 51 5.21 7.01 6.26
C LEU A 51 6.67 6.80 6.66
N GLY A 52 7.47 6.14 5.82
CA GLY A 52 8.90 5.91 6.03
C GLY A 52 9.67 7.22 6.20
N ARG A 53 9.42 8.21 5.33
CA ARG A 53 10.03 9.54 5.44
C ARG A 53 9.68 10.25 6.75
N ARG A 54 8.41 10.17 7.19
CA ARG A 54 7.97 10.76 8.46
C ARG A 54 8.63 10.10 9.67
N ILE A 55 8.77 8.78 9.65
CA ILE A 55 9.45 8.03 10.72
C ILE A 55 10.94 8.41 10.76
N ALA A 56 11.61 8.44 9.62
CA ALA A 56 13.02 8.83 9.52
C ALA A 56 13.26 10.26 10.03
N ALA A 57 12.40 11.22 9.63
CA ALA A 57 12.48 12.60 10.12
C ALA A 57 12.34 12.70 11.64
N ARG A 58 11.46 11.90 12.25
CA ARG A 58 11.30 11.84 13.71
C ARG A 58 12.54 11.27 14.40
N GLN A 59 13.17 10.24 13.84
CA GLN A 59 14.41 9.66 14.39
C GLN A 59 15.59 10.64 14.32
N LEU A 60 15.70 11.43 13.25
CA LEU A 60 16.70 12.49 13.12
C LEU A 60 16.49 13.60 14.16
N SER A 61 15.24 13.95 14.48
CA SER A 61 14.93 14.97 15.51
C SER A 61 15.26 14.53 16.95
N THR A 62 15.30 13.22 17.22
CA THR A 62 15.64 12.68 18.55
C THR A 62 17.14 12.52 18.80
N GLY A 63 17.99 12.75 17.79
CA GLY A 63 19.45 12.60 17.88
C GLY A 63 20.25 13.88 18.12
N THR A 64 19.60 15.04 18.36
CA THR A 64 20.30 16.34 18.49
C THR A 64 20.09 17.00 19.85
N SER A 65 19.83 16.23 20.90
CA SER A 65 19.74 16.74 22.27
C SER A 65 20.69 16.03 23.22
N GLU A 66 21.98 15.94 22.89
CA GLU A 66 23.04 15.75 23.89
C GLU A 66 24.29 16.58 23.54
N GLY A 67 24.55 17.62 24.34
CA GLY A 67 25.89 17.98 24.81
C GLY A 67 26.79 18.86 23.92
N ILE A 68 26.48 20.15 23.81
CA ILE A 68 27.53 21.19 23.81
C ILE A 68 27.40 21.95 25.14
N ALA A 69 28.21 21.54 26.11
CA ALA A 69 28.60 22.32 27.29
C ALA A 69 30.05 21.95 27.61
#